data_AF-A0A3N5N3H4-F1
#
_entry.id   AF-A0A3N5N3H4-F1
#
_cell.length_a   1.000
_cell.length_b   1.000
_cell.length_c   1.000
_cell.angle_alpha   90.00
_cell.angle_beta   90.00
_cell.angle_gamma   90.00
#
_symmetry.space_group_name_H-M   'P 1'
#
loop_
_entity.id
_entity.type
_entity.pdbx_description
1 polymer ?
#
loop_
_entity_poly.entity_id
_entity_poly.type
_entity_poly.pdbx_seq_one_letter_code
_entity_poly.pdbx_strand_id
1 'polypeptide(L)'
;PFSVTNRGQPDHYSEYVARTDTLCDTTWDYLNGCVHFNSGVLNKLAYLIAEGGEHKGQTVAGIGRQKLARIAYRTLTTKLNATSGLVHAADSLVAACTDLVGAAAGVTAQDCVQVDNARRAVGLGTDS
;
A
#
# COMPACT_ATOMS: atom_id res chain seq x y z
N PRO A 1 13.26 14.17 -0.65
CA PRO A 1 12.47 15.32 -0.15
C PRO A 1 11.35 14.83 0.77
N PHE A 2 11.15 15.47 1.92
CA PHE A 2 10.10 15.10 2.88
C PHE A 2 8.71 15.41 2.31
N SER A 3 7.77 14.46 2.37
CA SER A 3 6.36 14.74 2.07
C SER A 3 5.76 15.60 3.20
N VAL A 4 5.56 16.90 2.95
CA VAL A 4 4.87 17.81 3.88
C VAL A 4 3.39 17.45 4.07
N THR A 5 2.85 16.63 3.17
CA THR A 5 1.45 16.18 3.16
C THR A 5 1.22 14.92 4.01
N ASN A 6 2.27 14.20 4.42
CA ASN A 6 2.17 12.97 5.22
C ASN A 6 3.06 13.00 6.47
N ARG A 7 3.14 14.15 7.15
CA ARG A 7 3.96 14.36 8.37
C ARG A 7 5.43 13.92 8.20
N GLY A 8 5.97 14.03 6.99
CA GLY A 8 7.34 13.66 6.65
C GLY A 8 7.56 12.19 6.27
N GLN A 9 6.53 11.33 6.29
CA GLN A 9 6.63 9.94 5.85
C GLN A 9 6.44 9.80 4.33
N PRO A 10 7.18 8.90 3.66
CA PRO A 10 6.95 8.57 2.25
C PRO A 10 5.49 8.19 1.98
N ASP A 11 4.90 8.74 0.93
CA ASP A 11 3.57 8.35 0.43
C ASP A 11 3.64 7.72 -0.98
N HIS A 12 4.85 7.57 -1.49
CA HIS A 12 5.18 6.91 -2.76
C HIS A 12 6.50 6.16 -2.65
N TYR A 13 6.64 5.05 -3.35
CA TYR A 13 7.80 4.17 -3.22
C TYR A 13 9.12 4.79 -3.72
N SER A 14 9.06 5.73 -4.66
CA SER A 14 10.23 6.53 -5.08
C SER A 14 10.84 7.37 -3.96
N GLU A 15 10.15 7.52 -2.83
CA GLU A 15 10.59 8.26 -1.64
C GLU A 15 11.06 7.31 -0.54
N TYR A 16 11.30 6.03 -0.85
CA TYR A 16 11.74 5.02 0.10
C TYR A 16 12.93 5.51 0.92
N VAL A 17 12.80 5.40 2.24
CA VAL A 17 13.85 5.79 3.20
C VAL A 17 14.72 4.56 3.46
N ALA A 18 15.95 4.61 2.95
CA ALA A 18 16.96 3.62 3.23
C ALA A 18 17.49 3.81 4.66
N ARG A 19 18.07 2.72 5.20
CA ARG A 19 18.70 2.73 6.52
C ARG A 19 19.79 3.80 6.65
N THR A 20 20.48 4.12 5.56
CA THR A 20 21.57 5.11 5.51
C THR A 20 21.10 6.54 5.29
N ASP A 21 19.80 6.77 5.06
CA ASP A 21 19.29 8.14 4.95
C ASP A 21 19.33 8.82 6.32
N THR A 22 19.71 10.11 6.33
CA THR A 22 19.79 10.94 7.55
C THR A 22 18.47 10.96 8.34
N LEU A 23 17.38 10.78 7.61
CA LEU A 23 16.03 10.67 8.12
C LEU A 23 15.84 9.48 9.07
N CYS A 24 16.50 8.37 8.78
CA CYS A 24 16.36 7.14 9.54
C CYS A 24 17.54 6.89 10.47
N ASP A 25 18.77 7.18 10.03
CA ASP A 25 20.00 6.90 10.77
C ASP A 25 20.09 7.65 12.12
N THR A 26 19.40 8.79 12.23
CA THR A 26 19.32 9.62 13.44
C THR A 26 18.23 9.15 14.42
N THR A 27 17.50 8.07 14.09
CA THR A 27 16.38 7.56 14.89
C THR A 27 16.57 6.09 15.27
N TRP A 28 15.81 5.63 16.27
CA TRP A 28 15.79 4.22 16.65
C TRP A 28 15.21 3.29 15.56
N ASP A 29 14.46 3.85 14.60
CA ASP A 29 13.84 3.08 13.52
C ASP A 29 14.88 2.47 12.57
N TYR A 30 16.11 3.02 12.56
CA TYR A 30 17.28 2.45 11.89
C TYR A 30 17.48 0.96 12.17
N LEU A 31 17.29 0.54 13.44
CA LEU A 31 17.51 -0.84 13.88
C LEU A 31 16.56 -1.83 13.21
N ASN A 32 15.37 -1.36 12.82
CA ASN A 32 14.34 -2.17 12.18
C ASN A 32 14.22 -1.91 10.66
N GLY A 33 15.11 -1.09 10.09
CA GLY A 33 15.07 -0.76 8.65
C GLY A 33 14.02 0.29 8.28
N CYS A 34 13.79 1.26 9.17
CA CYS A 34 12.97 2.45 8.89
C CYS A 34 11.49 2.11 8.63
N VAL A 35 10.95 1.12 9.33
CA VAL A 35 9.60 0.58 9.09
C VAL A 35 8.51 1.59 9.40
N HIS A 36 8.70 2.49 10.37
CA HIS A 36 7.71 3.51 10.71
C HIS A 36 7.70 4.65 9.69
N PHE A 37 8.81 4.91 8.99
CA PHE A 37 8.81 5.80 7.83
C PHE A 37 8.10 5.15 6.64
N ASN A 38 8.62 3.99 6.21
CA ASN A 38 8.19 3.35 4.97
C ASN A 38 6.77 2.77 5.03
N SER A 39 6.19 2.61 6.23
CA SER A 39 4.76 2.25 6.40
C SER A 39 3.80 3.26 5.76
N GLY A 40 4.22 4.53 5.60
CA GLY A 40 3.44 5.57 4.94
C GLY A 40 2.98 5.20 3.53
N VAL A 41 3.80 4.45 2.78
CA VAL A 41 3.47 4.00 1.42
C VAL A 41 2.29 3.03 1.43
N LEU A 42 2.30 2.02 2.30
CA LEU A 42 1.18 1.08 2.43
C LEU A 42 -0.05 1.73 3.08
N ASN A 43 0.13 2.70 3.97
CA ASN A 43 -0.97 3.48 4.53
C ASN A 43 -1.66 4.32 3.45
N LYS A 44 -0.90 4.96 2.56
CA LYS A 44 -1.44 5.70 1.42
C LYS A 44 -2.17 4.77 0.44
N LEU A 45 -1.60 3.59 0.16
CA LEU A 45 -2.26 2.55 -0.63
C LEU A 45 -3.61 2.16 -0.02
N ALA A 46 -3.63 1.81 1.27
CA ALA A 46 -4.84 1.45 1.98
C ALA A 46 -5.88 2.59 1.97
N TYR A 47 -5.45 3.84 2.17
CA TYR A 47 -6.32 5.01 2.08
C TYR A 47 -6.96 5.14 0.69
N LEU A 48 -6.17 5.05 -0.38
CA LEU A 48 -6.67 5.14 -1.76
C LEU A 48 -7.64 3.99 -2.09
N ILE A 49 -7.37 2.77 -1.63
CA ILE A 49 -8.30 1.65 -1.81
C ILE A 49 -9.63 1.95 -1.09
N ALA A 50 -9.59 2.42 0.16
CA ALA A 50 -10.81 2.65 0.94
C ALA A 50 -11.62 3.85 0.43
N GLU A 51 -10.98 5.00 0.28
CA GLU A 51 -11.61 6.31 0.10
C GLU A 51 -11.53 6.82 -1.34
N GLY A 52 -10.57 6.32 -2.13
CA GLY A 52 -10.26 6.85 -3.45
C GLY A 52 -9.48 8.16 -3.39
N GLY A 53 -9.44 8.85 -4.52
CA GLY A 53 -8.78 10.14 -4.69
C GLY A 53 -7.74 10.12 -5.82
N GLU A 54 -7.08 11.26 -6.01
CA GLU A 54 -5.96 11.40 -6.94
C GLU A 54 -4.64 11.33 -6.15
N HIS A 55 -3.67 10.57 -6.67
CA HIS A 55 -2.30 10.60 -6.17
C HIS A 55 -1.32 10.45 -7.33
N LYS A 56 -0.43 11.43 -7.49
CA LYS A 56 0.61 11.49 -8.53
C LYS A 56 0.08 11.18 -9.94
N GLY A 57 -1.04 11.81 -10.32
CA GLY A 57 -1.66 11.66 -11.64
C GLY A 57 -2.49 10.40 -11.85
N GLN A 58 -2.59 9.52 -10.84
CA GLN A 58 -3.46 8.34 -10.87
C GLN A 58 -4.73 8.61 -10.07
N THR A 59 -5.89 8.40 -10.70
CA THR A 59 -7.20 8.51 -10.04
C THR A 59 -7.70 7.14 -9.63
N VAL A 60 -8.11 7.01 -8.37
CA VAL A 60 -8.67 5.79 -7.78
C VAL A 60 -10.09 6.06 -7.32
N ALA A 61 -11.02 5.21 -7.75
CA ALA A 61 -12.35 5.14 -7.16
C ALA A 61 -12.30 4.24 -5.91
N GLY A 62 -12.62 4.80 -4.74
CA GLY A 62 -12.61 4.06 -3.48
C GLY A 62 -13.64 2.92 -3.48
N ILE A 63 -13.23 1.75 -2.98
CA ILE A 63 -14.08 0.56 -2.91
C ILE A 63 -14.72 0.38 -1.52
N GLY A 64 -14.40 1.29 -0.59
CA GLY A 64 -14.92 1.32 0.77
C GLY A 64 -14.12 0.48 1.76
N ARG A 65 -14.11 0.94 3.02
CA ARG A 65 -13.35 0.32 4.13
C ARG A 65 -13.71 -1.14 4.39
N GLN A 66 -14.97 -1.53 4.21
CA GLN A 66 -15.41 -2.91 4.47
C GLN A 66 -14.79 -3.90 3.49
N LYS A 67 -14.70 -3.55 2.20
CA LYS A 67 -14.03 -4.39 1.19
C LYS A 67 -12.53 -4.42 1.45
N LEU A 68 -11.91 -3.27 1.69
CA LEU A 68 -10.49 -3.20 2.08
C LEU A 68 -10.17 -4.09 3.27
N ALA A 69 -10.95 -4.03 4.35
CA ALA A 69 -10.70 -4.83 5.55
C ALA A 69 -10.67 -6.34 5.25
N ARG A 70 -11.57 -6.83 4.40
CA ARG A 70 -11.60 -8.24 3.97
C ARG A 70 -10.40 -8.61 3.10
N ILE A 71 -10.04 -7.74 2.15
CA ILE A 71 -8.87 -7.92 1.28
C ILE A 71 -7.58 -7.94 2.10
N ALA A 72 -7.41 -6.97 3.01
CA ALA A 72 -6.25 -6.87 3.89
C ALA A 72 -6.14 -8.07 4.84
N TYR A 73 -7.25 -8.51 5.44
CA TYR A 73 -7.26 -9.69 6.29
C TYR A 73 -6.86 -10.95 5.51
N ARG A 74 -7.41 -11.16 4.32
CA ARG A 74 -7.04 -12.29 3.46
C ARG A 74 -5.58 -12.22 3.01
N THR A 75 -5.09 -11.03 2.68
CA THR A 75 -3.68 -10.79 2.36
C THR A 75 -2.78 -11.26 3.48
N LEU A 76 -3.02 -10.76 4.70
CA LEU A 76 -2.24 -11.08 5.88
C LEU A 76 -2.24 -12.58 6.22
N THR A 77 -3.40 -13.23 6.11
CA THR A 77 -3.59 -14.61 6.59
C THR A 77 -3.26 -15.69 5.56
N THR A 78 -3.18 -15.35 4.27
CA THR A 78 -3.05 -16.36 3.19
C THR A 78 -1.95 -16.07 2.16
N LYS A 79 -1.45 -14.84 2.09
CA LYS A 79 -0.51 -14.42 1.03
C LYS A 79 0.86 -14.01 1.57
N LEU A 80 0.90 -13.35 2.73
CA LEU A 80 2.15 -12.87 3.31
C LEU A 80 2.92 -13.94 4.09
N ASN A 81 4.23 -13.75 4.16
CA ASN A 81 5.14 -14.50 5.01
C ASN A 81 6.15 -13.54 5.68
N ALA A 82 7.05 -14.09 6.50
CA ALA A 82 8.00 -13.31 7.30
C ALA A 82 9.00 -12.46 6.48
N THR A 83 9.19 -12.74 5.19
CA THR A 83 10.15 -12.03 4.32
C THR A 83 9.46 -11.08 3.32
N SER A 84 8.15 -10.91 3.42
CA SER A 84 7.38 -10.10 2.48
C SER A 84 7.70 -8.61 2.64
N GLY A 85 8.28 -7.99 1.60
CA GLY A 85 8.49 -6.55 1.51
C GLY A 85 7.27 -5.78 0.97
N LEU A 86 7.41 -4.45 0.82
CA LEU A 86 6.30 -3.57 0.40
C LEU A 86 5.70 -3.94 -0.96
N VAL A 87 6.53 -4.23 -1.95
CA VAL A 87 6.09 -4.63 -3.29
C VAL A 87 5.29 -5.93 -3.22
N HIS A 88 5.83 -6.96 -2.56
CA HIS A 88 5.14 -8.24 -2.39
C HIS A 88 3.82 -8.09 -1.62
N ALA A 89 3.77 -7.20 -0.63
CA ALA A 89 2.54 -6.91 0.11
C ALA A 89 1.47 -6.26 -0.78
N ALA A 90 1.85 -5.32 -1.64
CA ALA A 90 0.94 -4.68 -2.58
C ALA A 90 0.46 -5.64 -3.67
N ASP A 91 1.33 -6.49 -4.21
CA ASP A 91 0.95 -7.59 -5.12
C ASP A 91 -0.07 -8.53 -4.46
N SER A 92 0.19 -8.86 -3.19
CA SER A 92 -0.67 -9.75 -2.41
C SER A 92 -2.06 -9.16 -2.14
N LEU A 93 -2.17 -7.82 -1.99
CA LEU A 93 -3.48 -7.14 -1.91
C LEU A 93 -4.30 -7.33 -3.19
N VAL A 94 -3.66 -7.20 -4.37
CA VAL A 94 -4.33 -7.43 -5.66
C VAL A 94 -4.75 -8.90 -5.78
N ALA A 95 -3.87 -9.84 -5.44
CA ALA A 95 -4.17 -11.27 -5.47
C ALA A 95 -5.31 -11.66 -4.49
N ALA A 96 -5.31 -11.10 -3.29
CA ALA A 96 -6.37 -11.32 -2.31
C ALA A 96 -7.70 -10.69 -2.72
N CYS A 97 -7.67 -9.57 -3.46
CA CYS A 97 -8.88 -9.01 -4.06
C CYS A 97 -9.48 -9.98 -5.06
N THR A 98 -8.67 -10.51 -5.99
CA THR A 98 -9.10 -11.48 -7.01
C THR A 98 -9.75 -12.71 -6.38
N ASP A 99 -9.16 -13.26 -5.31
CA ASP A 99 -9.74 -14.40 -4.58
C ASP A 99 -11.13 -14.12 -3.99
N LEU A 100 -11.44 -12.86 -3.67
CA LEU A 100 -12.70 -12.45 -3.03
C LEU A 100 -13.78 -12.05 -4.04
N VAL A 101 -13.46 -11.99 -5.34
CA VAL A 101 -14.44 -11.64 -6.38
C VAL A 101 -15.60 -12.64 -6.35
N GLY A 102 -16.83 -12.13 -6.25
CA GLY A 102 -18.04 -12.95 -6.20
C GLY A 102 -18.31 -13.62 -4.84
N ALA A 103 -17.43 -13.45 -3.85
CA ALA A 103 -17.69 -13.89 -2.48
C ALA A 103 -18.74 -12.99 -1.80
N ALA A 104 -19.26 -13.43 -0.64
CA ALA A 104 -20.24 -12.70 0.17
C ALA A 104 -19.80 -11.28 0.60
N ALA A 105 -18.52 -10.95 0.40
CA ALA A 105 -17.92 -9.66 0.65
C ALA A 105 -18.37 -8.54 -0.33
N GLY A 106 -19.00 -8.90 -1.46
CA GLY A 106 -19.38 -7.94 -2.50
C GLY A 106 -18.19 -7.33 -3.26
N VAL A 107 -17.03 -8.00 -3.22
CA VAL A 107 -15.87 -7.63 -4.04
C VAL A 107 -16.15 -8.03 -5.49
N THR A 108 -15.89 -7.12 -6.40
CA THR A 108 -16.09 -7.26 -7.86
C THR A 108 -14.75 -7.18 -8.57
N ALA A 109 -14.69 -7.64 -9.83
CA ALA A 109 -13.50 -7.48 -10.65
C ALA A 109 -13.10 -6.01 -10.82
N GLN A 110 -14.08 -5.10 -10.89
CA GLN A 110 -13.82 -3.66 -10.98
C GLN A 110 -13.19 -3.10 -9.71
N ASP A 111 -13.55 -3.63 -8.53
CA ASP A 111 -12.87 -3.24 -7.29
C ASP A 111 -11.38 -3.58 -7.36
N CYS A 112 -11.02 -4.74 -7.92
CA CYS A 112 -9.62 -5.16 -8.02
C CYS A 112 -8.83 -4.33 -9.04
N VAL A 113 -9.47 -3.81 -10.08
CA VAL A 113 -8.87 -2.76 -10.93
C VAL A 113 -8.53 -1.52 -10.11
N GLN A 114 -9.40 -1.10 -9.19
CA GLN A 114 -9.11 0.05 -8.32
C GLN A 114 -8.00 -0.26 -7.30
N VAL A 115 -7.91 -1.49 -6.79
CA VAL A 115 -6.79 -1.92 -5.95
C VAL A 115 -5.46 -1.83 -6.70
N ASP A 116 -5.41 -2.29 -7.96
CA ASP A 116 -4.19 -2.18 -8.78
C ASP A 116 -3.87 -0.72 -9.16
N ASN A 117 -4.88 0.11 -9.46
CA ASN A 117 -4.68 1.54 -9.67
C ASN A 117 -4.09 2.22 -8.43
N ALA A 118 -4.58 1.91 -7.23
CA ALA A 118 -4.04 2.44 -5.98
C ALA A 118 -2.59 1.99 -5.76
N ARG A 119 -2.28 0.72 -6.08
CA ARG A 119 -0.92 0.17 -6.01
C ARG A 119 0.04 0.92 -6.95
N ARG A 120 -0.38 1.19 -8.19
CA ARG A 120 0.41 1.99 -9.15
C ARG A 120 0.57 3.44 -8.67
N ALA A 121 -0.49 4.02 -8.10
CA ALA A 121 -0.48 5.40 -7.60
C ALA A 121 0.57 5.64 -6.50
N VAL A 122 0.93 4.61 -5.73
CA VAL A 122 2.00 4.68 -4.71
C VAL A 122 3.35 4.13 -5.19
N GLY A 123 3.51 3.81 -6.47
CA GLY A 123 4.77 3.35 -7.05
C GLY A 123 5.15 1.91 -6.67
N LEU A 124 4.18 1.06 -6.33
CA LEU A 124 4.40 -0.36 -6.03
C LEU A 124 3.97 -1.28 -7.18
N GLY A 125 3.65 -0.72 -8.35
CA GLY A 125 3.32 -1.44 -9.59
C GLY A 125 4.56 -1.91 -10.35
N THR A 126 4.41 -2.88 -11.25
CA THR A 126 5.51 -3.45 -12.05
C THR A 126 6.14 -2.49 -13.07
N ASP A 127 5.61 -1.27 -13.21
CA ASP A 127 6.03 -0.27 -14.21
C ASP A 127 6.58 1.01 -13.55
N SER A 128 7.14 0.90 -12.32
CA SER A 128 7.64 2.05 -11.54
C SER A 128 9.10 2.38 -11.85
#